data_AF-A0A851AJF1-F1
#
_entry.id   AF-A0A851AJF1-F1
#
_cell.length_a   1.000
_cell.length_b   1.000
_cell.length_c   1.000
_cell.angle_alpha   90.00
_cell.angle_beta   90.00
_cell.angle_gamma   90.00
#
_symmetry.space_group_name_H-M   'P 1'
#
loop_
_entity.id
_entity.type
_entity.pdbx_description
1 polymer ?
#
loop_
_entity_poly.entity_id
_entity_poly.type
_entity_poly.pdbx_seq_one_letter_code
_entity_poly.pdbx_strand_id
1 'polypeptide(L)'
;LLVLLDLIGAPNPVFPNYFPNTIRWFQRLQAIERELHNMNLLKNHPVERQYFQTTLYRGLVEDDHVPFLLRGVPVLHLIPSPFPAVWHTMEDTEENLDKTTIDNLSKILQVFVLEYLNL
;
A
#
# COMPACT_ATOMS: atom_id res chain seq x y z
N LEU A 1 13.13 -4.80 -7.76
CA LEU A 1 12.20 -4.12 -6.84
C LEU A 1 11.59 -5.20 -5.97
N LEU A 2 11.69 -5.09 -4.65
CA LEU A 2 10.91 -5.91 -3.72
C LEU A 2 9.68 -5.10 -3.33
N VAL A 3 8.48 -5.60 -3.61
CA VAL A 3 7.24 -5.03 -3.11
C VAL A 3 6.78 -5.91 -1.96
N LEU A 4 6.84 -5.39 -0.73
CA LEU A 4 6.44 -6.12 0.48
C LEU A 4 5.08 -5.63 0.94
N LEU A 5 4.10 -6.53 1.03
CA LEU A 5 2.77 -6.25 1.52
C LEU A 5 2.68 -6.78 2.95
N ASP A 6 2.29 -5.93 3.89
CA ASP A 6 2.06 -6.34 5.27
C ASP A 6 0.91 -5.53 5.90
N LEU A 7 0.20 -6.15 6.85
CA LEU A 7 -0.96 -5.60 7.58
C LEU A 7 -2.05 -4.99 6.68
N ILE A 8 -2.33 -5.63 5.54
CA ILE A 8 -3.36 -5.21 4.59
C ILE A 8 -4.66 -5.98 4.83
N GLY A 9 -5.77 -5.26 4.98
CA GLY A 9 -7.10 -5.85 5.11
C GLY A 9 -8.07 -4.98 5.90
N ALA A 10 -7.55 -4.14 6.80
CA ALA A 10 -8.33 -3.17 7.56
C ALA A 10 -8.87 -2.02 6.70
N PRO A 11 -9.94 -1.33 7.13
CA PRO A 11 -10.53 -0.21 6.38
C PRO A 11 -9.61 1.01 6.33
N ASN A 12 -9.60 1.71 5.19
CA ASN A 12 -8.93 3.00 4.98
C ASN A 12 -7.43 3.03 5.37
N PRO A 13 -6.58 2.10 4.90
CA PRO A 13 -5.16 2.11 5.19
C PRO A 13 -4.50 3.36 4.60
N VAL A 14 -3.50 3.88 5.30
CA VAL A 14 -2.65 4.96 4.80
C VAL A 14 -1.23 4.42 4.65
N PHE A 15 -0.79 4.24 3.42
CA PHE A 15 0.57 3.87 3.08
C PHE A 15 1.40 5.14 2.89
N PRO A 16 2.46 5.36 3.68
CA PRO A 16 3.40 6.43 3.41
C PRO A 16 4.52 5.99 2.47
N ASN A 17 5.28 6.95 1.96
CA ASN A 17 6.54 6.67 1.29
C ASN A 17 7.67 6.48 2.32
N TYR A 18 8.16 5.24 2.46
CA TYR A 18 9.24 4.89 3.39
C TYR A 18 10.65 5.15 2.84
N PHE A 19 10.85 5.04 1.51
CA PHE A 19 12.20 5.03 0.92
C PHE A 19 12.34 5.99 -0.27
N PRO A 20 13.26 6.98 -0.20
CA PRO A 20 13.47 7.92 -1.29
C PRO A 20 13.87 7.27 -2.62
N ASN A 21 14.59 6.14 -2.59
CA ASN A 21 15.08 5.45 -3.80
C ASN A 21 13.97 4.71 -4.58
N THR A 22 12.78 4.52 -4.00
CA THR A 22 11.63 3.90 -4.67
C THR A 22 10.45 4.86 -4.85
N ILE A 23 10.64 6.17 -4.60
CA ILE A 23 9.59 7.20 -4.71
C ILE A 23 8.88 7.21 -6.06
N ARG A 24 9.59 6.96 -7.17
CA ARG A 24 8.98 6.91 -8.51
C ARG A 24 7.91 5.82 -8.63
N TRP A 25 8.12 4.68 -7.97
CA TRP A 25 7.19 3.55 -7.99
C TRP A 25 6.01 3.81 -7.05
N PHE A 26 6.27 4.42 -5.90
CA PHE A 26 5.23 4.89 -5.00
C PHE A 26 4.31 5.93 -5.68
N GLN A 27 4.89 6.92 -6.37
CA GLN A 27 4.13 7.90 -7.17
C GLN A 27 3.32 7.25 -8.29
N ARG A 28 3.78 6.12 -8.84
CA ARG A 28 3.00 5.38 -9.82
C ARG A 28 1.78 4.71 -9.19
N LEU A 29 1.89 4.12 -8.00
CA LEU A 29 0.72 3.65 -7.23
C LEU A 29 -0.29 4.78 -6.97
N GLN A 30 0.19 5.97 -6.58
CA GLN A 30 -0.68 7.15 -6.39
C GLN A 30 -1.41 7.54 -7.69
N ALA A 31 -0.72 7.46 -8.82
CA ALA A 31 -1.32 7.79 -10.11
C ALA A 31 -2.36 6.75 -10.54
N ILE A 32 -2.05 5.46 -10.40
CA ILE A 32 -3.00 4.36 -10.67
C ILE A 32 -4.24 4.49 -9.79
N GLU A 33 -4.08 4.75 -8.50
CA GLU A 33 -5.21 4.98 -7.58
C GLU A 33 -6.13 6.10 -8.07
N ARG A 34 -5.55 7.27 -8.43
CA ARG A 34 -6.30 8.41 -8.98
C ARG A 34 -7.00 8.08 -10.30
N GLU A 35 -6.32 7.38 -11.20
CA GLU A 35 -6.86 6.99 -12.50
C GLU A 35 -8.05 6.03 -12.32
N LEU A 36 -7.91 4.99 -11.49
CA LEU A 36 -9.00 4.05 -11.18
C LEU A 36 -10.16 4.74 -10.46
N HIS A 37 -9.89 5.69 -9.56
CA HIS A 37 -10.91 6.52 -8.92
C HIS A 37 -11.69 7.32 -9.97
N ASN A 38 -11.00 8.06 -10.86
CA ASN A 38 -11.63 8.89 -11.88
C ASN A 38 -12.47 8.07 -12.88
N MET A 39 -12.12 6.81 -13.09
CA MET A 39 -12.89 5.86 -13.91
C MET A 39 -14.06 5.21 -13.15
N ASN A 40 -14.31 5.57 -11.88
CA ASN A 40 -15.31 4.95 -11.00
C ASN A 40 -15.11 3.44 -10.80
N LEU A 41 -13.85 2.96 -10.84
CA LEU A 41 -13.51 1.53 -10.68
C LEU A 41 -13.18 1.16 -9.23
N LEU A 42 -12.96 2.14 -8.36
CA LEU A 42 -12.78 1.95 -6.92
C LEU A 42 -14.12 2.17 -6.20
N LYS A 43 -14.43 1.30 -5.23
CA LYS A 43 -15.68 1.34 -4.45
C LYS A 43 -15.45 2.06 -3.12
N ASN A 44 -16.42 2.87 -2.68
CA ASN A 44 -16.38 3.59 -1.40
C ASN A 44 -15.05 4.33 -1.13
N HIS A 45 -14.43 4.87 -2.19
CA HIS A 45 -13.10 5.47 -2.14
C HIS A 45 -13.18 6.95 -2.54
N PRO A 46 -13.43 7.87 -1.59
CA PRO A 46 -13.50 9.31 -1.87
C PRO A 46 -12.10 9.92 -2.06
N VAL A 47 -12.01 11.02 -2.81
CA VAL A 47 -10.73 11.69 -3.16
C VAL A 47 -9.94 12.09 -1.92
N GLU A 48 -10.62 12.45 -0.83
CA GLU A 48 -10.02 12.86 0.43
C GLU A 48 -9.35 11.69 1.19
N ARG A 49 -9.58 10.43 0.77
CA ARG A 49 -9.08 9.22 1.44
C ARG A 49 -8.23 8.34 0.52
N GLN A 50 -7.23 8.96 -0.11
CA GLN A 50 -6.19 8.21 -0.81
C GLN A 50 -5.42 7.31 0.15
N TYR A 51 -5.23 6.05 -0.25
CA TYR A 51 -4.42 5.09 0.45
C TYR A 51 -2.94 5.48 0.38
N PHE A 52 -2.45 5.94 -0.77
CA PHE A 52 -1.04 6.26 -0.97
C PHE A 52 -0.78 7.76 -0.77
N GLN A 53 -0.31 8.16 0.41
CA GLN A 53 -0.15 9.57 0.77
C GLN A 53 1.28 10.09 0.56
N THR A 54 1.40 11.35 0.16
CA THR A 54 2.68 12.03 -0.14
C THR A 54 3.52 12.32 1.10
N THR A 55 2.98 12.06 2.30
CA THR A 55 3.67 12.28 3.57
C THR A 55 4.89 11.36 3.66
N LEU A 56 6.09 11.94 3.68
CA LEU A 56 7.31 11.18 3.95
C LEU A 56 7.24 10.70 5.41
N TYR A 57 7.15 9.38 5.61
CA TYR A 57 7.18 8.82 6.94
C TYR A 57 8.62 8.75 7.43
N ARG A 58 8.87 9.32 8.62
CA ARG A 58 10.21 9.37 9.23
C ARG A 58 10.45 8.24 10.23
N GLY A 59 9.47 7.38 10.48
CA GLY A 59 9.63 6.20 11.31
C GLY A 59 10.23 5.04 10.51
N LEU A 60 11.05 4.24 11.18
CA LEU A 60 11.52 2.96 10.65
C LEU A 60 10.56 1.87 11.16
N VAL A 61 10.00 1.11 10.23
CA VAL A 61 9.29 -0.13 10.56
C VAL A 61 10.25 -1.26 10.24
N GLU A 62 10.61 -2.06 11.24
CA GLU A 62 11.36 -3.30 11.01
C GLU A 62 10.41 -4.40 10.55
N ASP A 63 10.74 -5.02 9.43
CA ASP A 63 9.93 -6.06 8.77
C ASP A 63 10.86 -6.87 7.84
N ASP A 64 10.33 -7.86 7.14
CA ASP A 64 11.07 -8.82 6.31
C ASP A 64 11.91 -8.18 5.19
N HIS A 65 11.66 -6.91 4.85
CA HIS A 65 12.47 -6.19 3.89
C HIS A 65 13.88 -5.81 4.40
N VAL A 66 14.10 -5.78 5.72
CA VAL A 66 15.36 -5.28 6.32
C VAL A 66 16.61 -6.00 5.76
N PRO A 67 16.67 -7.35 5.72
CA PRO A 67 17.83 -8.05 5.17
C PRO A 67 18.09 -7.73 3.68
N PHE A 68 17.04 -7.46 2.89
CA PHE A 68 17.15 -7.12 1.48
C PHE A 68 17.62 -5.68 1.28
N LEU A 69 17.06 -4.76 2.06
CA LEU A 69 17.42 -3.35 2.05
C LEU A 69 18.90 -3.15 2.40
N LEU A 70 19.40 -3.85 3.42
CA LEU A 70 20.82 -3.85 3.82
C LEU A 70 21.77 -4.36 2.71
N ARG A 71 21.25 -5.11 1.74
CA ARG A 71 21.98 -5.63 0.57
C ARG A 71 21.74 -4.82 -0.70
N GLY A 72 21.10 -3.65 -0.58
CA GLY A 72 20.89 -2.71 -1.69
C GLY A 72 19.70 -3.02 -2.58
N VAL A 73 18.81 -3.95 -2.19
CA VAL A 73 17.57 -4.21 -2.94
C VAL A 73 16.62 -3.01 -2.79
N PRO A 74 16.10 -2.41 -3.88
CA PRO A 74 15.09 -1.37 -3.79
C PRO A 74 13.78 -1.94 -3.24
N VAL A 75 13.25 -1.35 -2.16
CA VAL A 75 12.04 -1.81 -1.45
C VAL A 75 10.90 -0.82 -1.63
N LEU A 76 9.72 -1.33 -1.95
CA LEU A 76 8.45 -0.62 -1.86
C LEU A 76 7.64 -1.31 -0.74
N HIS A 77 7.65 -0.73 0.45
CA HIS A 77 7.03 -1.30 1.65
C HIS A 77 5.60 -0.80 1.79
N LEU A 78 4.65 -1.69 1.51
CA LEU A 78 3.22 -1.43 1.57
C LEU A 78 2.68 -1.95 2.90
N ILE A 79 3.03 -1.25 3.97
CA ILE A 79 2.47 -1.41 5.31
C ILE A 79 1.82 -0.09 5.76
N PRO A 80 0.58 -0.09 6.25
CA PRO A 80 -0.10 1.13 6.68
C PRO A 80 0.59 1.76 7.89
N SER A 81 0.49 3.09 8.02
CA SER A 81 0.84 3.82 9.24
C SER A 81 -0.27 4.84 9.53
N PRO A 82 -0.97 4.74 10.69
CA PRO A 82 -0.77 3.76 11.76
C PRO A 82 -1.12 2.32 11.35
N PHE A 83 -0.63 1.33 12.12
CA PHE A 83 -1.06 -0.06 11.97
C PHE A 83 -2.55 -0.21 12.23
N PRO A 84 -3.22 -1.25 11.69
CA PRO A 84 -4.60 -1.55 12.02
C PRO A 84 -4.81 -1.63 13.53
N ALA A 85 -5.92 -1.09 14.03
CA ALA A 85 -6.22 -1.12 15.46
C ALA A 85 -6.29 -2.54 16.03
N VAL A 86 -6.60 -3.53 15.19
CA VAL A 86 -6.70 -4.95 15.54
C VAL A 86 -5.35 -5.68 15.51
N TRP A 87 -4.26 -5.05 15.07
CA TRP A 87 -2.94 -5.69 14.97
C TRP A 87 -2.49 -6.23 16.34
N HIS A 88 -2.02 -7.49 16.35
CA HIS A 88 -1.61 -8.22 17.56
C HIS A 88 -2.73 -8.35 18.62
N THR A 89 -3.99 -8.34 18.20
CA THR A 89 -5.14 -8.66 19.05
C THR A 89 -5.85 -9.90 18.53
N MET A 90 -6.73 -10.49 19.36
CA MET A 90 -7.60 -11.58 18.91
C MET A 90 -8.70 -11.11 17.94
N GLU A 91 -8.82 -9.80 17.71
CA GLU A 91 -9.78 -9.18 16.80
C GLU A 91 -9.23 -9.13 15.36
N ASP A 92 -7.97 -9.50 15.11
CA ASP A 92 -7.44 -9.66 13.75
C ASP A 92 -7.99 -10.96 13.13
N THR A 93 -9.23 -10.87 12.65
CA THR A 93 -10.03 -11.99 12.14
C THR A 93 -10.64 -11.64 10.79
N GLU A 94 -11.15 -12.65 10.08
CA GLU A 94 -11.83 -12.45 8.81
C GLU A 94 -13.04 -11.49 8.90
N GLU A 95 -13.75 -11.49 10.04
CA GLU A 95 -14.92 -10.62 10.26
C GLU A 95 -14.55 -9.13 10.22
N ASN A 96 -13.34 -8.79 10.65
CA ASN A 96 -12.84 -7.41 10.69
C ASN A 96 -12.12 -6.97 9.41
N LEU A 97 -12.11 -7.79 8.35
CA LEU A 97 -11.59 -7.42 7.04
C LEU A 97 -12.57 -6.50 6.29
N ASP A 98 -12.03 -5.42 5.72
CA ASP A 98 -12.75 -4.57 4.78
C ASP A 98 -12.57 -5.08 3.35
N LYS A 99 -13.55 -5.88 2.90
CA LYS A 99 -13.57 -6.48 1.55
C LYS A 99 -13.52 -5.44 0.43
N THR A 100 -14.00 -4.23 0.68
CA THR A 100 -14.01 -3.15 -0.33
C THR A 100 -12.61 -2.58 -0.52
N THR A 101 -11.91 -2.34 0.58
CA THR A 101 -10.50 -1.91 0.60
C THR A 101 -9.62 -2.96 -0.05
N ILE A 102 -9.84 -4.24 0.24
CA ILE A 102 -9.11 -5.36 -0.38
C ILE A 102 -9.34 -5.38 -1.91
N ASP A 103 -10.59 -5.27 -2.38
CA ASP A 103 -10.91 -5.22 -3.82
C ASP A 103 -10.22 -4.03 -4.51
N ASN A 104 -10.25 -2.86 -3.89
CA ASN A 104 -9.60 -1.65 -4.44
C ASN A 104 -8.08 -1.80 -4.53
N LEU A 105 -7.43 -2.26 -3.46
CA LEU A 105 -5.97 -2.46 -3.45
C LEU A 105 -5.54 -3.55 -4.43
N SER A 106 -6.34 -4.62 -4.57
CA SER A 106 -6.10 -5.67 -5.56
C SER A 106 -6.07 -5.10 -6.98
N LYS A 107 -7.02 -4.23 -7.35
CA LYS A 107 -7.03 -3.57 -8.67
C LYS A 107 -5.81 -2.69 -8.88
N ILE A 108 -5.45 -1.87 -7.88
CA ILE A 108 -4.29 -0.98 -7.96
C ILE A 108 -3.00 -1.79 -8.17
N LEU A 109 -2.83 -2.87 -7.41
CA LEU A 109 -1.65 -3.73 -7.51
C LEU A 109 -1.58 -4.51 -8.83
N GLN A 110 -2.72 -4.98 -9.34
CA GLN A 110 -2.78 -5.63 -10.66
C GLN A 110 -2.33 -4.68 -11.76
N VAL A 111 -2.87 -3.45 -11.81
CA VAL A 111 -2.44 -2.44 -12.78
C VAL A 111 -0.95 -2.11 -12.60
N PHE A 112 -0.48 -1.96 -11.36
CA PHE A 112 0.92 -1.69 -11.09
C PHE A 112 1.85 -2.78 -11.63
N VAL A 113 1.50 -4.05 -11.43
CA VAL A 113 2.29 -5.19 -11.94
C VAL A 113 2.27 -5.21 -13.47
N LEU A 114 1.12 -4.98 -14.10
CA LEU A 114 1.01 -4.92 -15.57
C LEU A 114 1.87 -3.78 -16.14
N GLU A 115 1.77 -2.57 -15.59
CA GLU A 115 2.60 -1.44 -16.00
C GLU A 115 4.10 -1.68 -15.76
N TYR A 116 4.47 -2.28 -14.62
CA TYR A 116 5.87 -2.57 -14.30
C TYR A 116 6.49 -3.59 -15.28
N LEU A 117 5.69 -4.54 -15.76
CA LEU A 117 6.12 -5.61 -16.66
C LEU A 117 5.89 -5.29 -18.15
N ASN A 118 5.26 -4.15 -18.48
CA ASN A 118 4.83 -3.78 -19.83
C ASN A 118 3.92 -4.86 -20.48
N LEU A 119 2.91 -5.32 -19.74
CA LEU A 119 1.88 -6.27 -20.19
C LEU A 119 0.54 -5.57 -20.38
#